data_AF-A0A420WLK2-F1
#
_entry.id   AF-A0A420WLK2-F1
#
_cell.length_a   1.000
_cell.length_b   1.000
_cell.length_c   1.000
_cell.angle_alpha   90.00
_cell.angle_beta   90.00
_cell.angle_gamma   90.00
#
_symmetry.space_group_name_H-M   'P 1'
#
loop_
_entity.id
_entity.type
_entity.pdbx_description
1 polymer ?
#
loop_
_entity_poly.entity_id
_entity_poly.type
_entity_poly.pdbx_seq_one_letter_code
_entity_poly.pdbx_strand_id
1 'polypeptide(L)'
;MRRLTFLTLSTALFISACTTTPIVDAPQIVLPPETVNTCLPVSALTKVIIPAETQTRYATTLIDNPPYEPIETTVKQVRVVKPAQIIYVDSNNQEVIDICEPDVEIGDTGPGVGEILSDDNMGGDAG
;
A
#
# COMPACT_ATOMS: atom_id res chain seq x y z
N MET A 1 -43.28 88.70 -31.88
CA MET A 1 -44.07 87.65 -31.18
C MET A 1 -44.01 86.36 -32.01
N ARG A 2 -44.26 85.24 -31.35
CA ARG A 2 -43.64 83.91 -31.48
C ARG A 2 -44.68 82.88 -31.96
N ARG A 3 -44.28 81.88 -32.76
CA ARG A 3 -44.66 80.42 -32.72
C ARG A 3 -44.45 79.79 -34.12
N LEU A 4 -43.50 78.84 -34.28
CA LEU A 4 -43.64 77.37 -34.11
C LEU A 4 -44.62 76.78 -35.17
N THR A 5 -44.37 75.73 -35.98
CA THR A 5 -43.52 74.53 -35.84
C THR A 5 -43.69 73.55 -37.04
N PHE A 6 -42.72 72.62 -37.20
CA PHE A 6 -42.79 71.22 -37.71
C PHE A 6 -43.20 70.89 -39.17
N LEU A 7 -42.30 70.24 -39.93
CA LEU A 7 -42.56 68.89 -40.50
C LEU A 7 -41.26 68.15 -40.92
N THR A 8 -41.25 66.87 -40.59
CA THR A 8 -40.27 65.77 -40.66
C THR A 8 -39.96 65.24 -42.06
N LEU A 9 -38.77 64.63 -42.31
CA LEU A 9 -38.69 63.29 -42.93
C LEU A 9 -37.29 62.61 -42.91
N SER A 10 -37.26 61.44 -42.29
CA SER A 10 -36.47 60.24 -42.63
C SER A 10 -34.95 60.18 -42.40
N THR A 11 -34.60 59.80 -41.17
CA THR A 11 -33.37 59.09 -40.82
C THR A 11 -33.32 57.71 -41.49
N ALA A 12 -32.33 57.49 -42.36
CA ALA A 12 -32.00 56.19 -42.95
C ALA A 12 -31.38 55.26 -41.88
N LEU A 13 -32.15 54.26 -41.47
CA LEU A 13 -31.68 53.16 -40.63
C LEU A 13 -30.85 52.20 -41.51
N PHE A 14 -29.52 52.32 -41.46
CA PHE A 14 -28.62 51.30 -41.97
C PHE A 14 -28.61 50.13 -40.98
N ILE A 15 -29.44 49.13 -41.24
CA ILE A 15 -29.41 47.87 -40.49
C ILE A 15 -28.29 47.01 -41.11
N SER A 16 -27.09 47.05 -40.54
CA SER A 16 -26.02 46.13 -40.93
C SER A 16 -26.40 44.73 -40.49
N ALA A 17 -26.67 43.83 -41.43
CA ALA A 17 -26.83 42.41 -41.15
C ALA A 17 -25.47 41.83 -40.73
N CYS A 18 -25.27 41.60 -39.43
CA CYS A 18 -24.15 40.80 -38.92
C CYS A 18 -24.39 39.33 -39.30
N THR A 19 -23.69 38.87 -40.33
CA THR A 19 -23.60 37.45 -40.66
C THR A 19 -22.77 36.78 -39.56
N THR A 20 -23.43 36.02 -38.68
CA THR A 20 -22.76 35.12 -37.75
C THR A 20 -22.31 33.90 -38.53
N THR A 21 -20.99 33.74 -38.69
CA THR A 21 -20.41 32.48 -39.18
C THR A 21 -20.65 31.38 -38.14
N PRO A 22 -21.17 30.21 -38.53
CA PRO A 22 -21.31 29.09 -37.60
C PRO A 22 -19.92 28.66 -37.14
N ILE A 23 -19.74 28.58 -35.82
CA ILE A 23 -18.54 27.99 -35.22
C ILE A 23 -18.61 26.50 -35.55
N VAL A 24 -17.73 26.06 -36.46
CA VAL A 24 -17.50 24.62 -36.68
C VAL A 24 -16.70 24.15 -35.46
N ASP A 25 -17.35 23.41 -34.57
CA ASP A 25 -16.66 22.75 -33.47
C ASP A 25 -15.54 21.87 -34.05
N ALA A 26 -14.29 22.23 -33.73
CA ALA A 26 -13.15 21.41 -34.12
C ALA A 26 -13.35 20.00 -33.53
N PRO A 27 -13.02 18.94 -34.27
CA PRO A 27 -13.14 17.58 -33.76
C PRO A 27 -12.31 17.48 -32.48
N GLN A 28 -12.98 17.18 -31.37
CA GLN A 28 -12.33 17.03 -30.09
C GLN A 28 -11.45 15.78 -30.17
N ILE A 29 -10.13 15.98 -30.20
CA ILE A 29 -9.18 14.86 -30.15
C ILE A 29 -9.24 14.33 -28.72
N VAL A 30 -9.99 13.26 -28.50
CA VAL A 30 -10.00 12.55 -27.23
C VAL A 30 -8.66 11.83 -27.10
N LEU A 31 -7.70 12.45 -26.42
CA LEU A 31 -6.49 11.73 -26.01
C LEU A 31 -6.90 10.74 -24.91
N PRO A 32 -6.64 9.43 -25.08
CA PRO A 32 -6.79 8.50 -23.97
C PRO A 32 -5.84 8.94 -22.83
N PRO A 33 -6.28 8.85 -21.56
CA PRO A 33 -5.44 9.23 -20.44
C PRO A 33 -4.19 8.36 -20.41
N GLU A 34 -3.04 8.97 -20.15
CA GLU A 34 -1.79 8.25 -19.96
C GLU A 34 -1.92 7.28 -18.77
N THR A 35 -1.49 6.05 -18.95
CA THR A 35 -1.47 5.04 -17.88
C THR A 35 -0.34 5.37 -16.91
N VAL A 36 -0.70 5.89 -15.74
CA VAL A 36 0.25 6.09 -14.64
C VAL A 36 0.38 4.76 -13.89
N ASN A 37 1.58 4.16 -13.92
CA ASN A 37 1.88 2.99 -13.08
C ASN A 37 1.97 3.46 -11.62
N THR A 38 1.11 2.92 -10.75
CA THR A 38 1.07 3.26 -9.32
C THR A 38 2.00 2.38 -8.48
N CYS A 39 2.33 1.20 -8.99
CA CYS A 39 3.17 0.21 -8.32
C CYS A 39 4.65 0.37 -8.69
N LEU A 40 5.52 -0.18 -7.84
CA LEU A 40 6.96 -0.29 -8.12
C LEU A 40 7.32 -1.71 -8.56
N PRO A 41 8.20 -1.88 -9.56
CA PRO A 41 8.65 -3.21 -9.96
C PRO A 41 9.58 -3.80 -8.90
N VAL A 42 9.52 -5.12 -8.66
CA VAL A 42 10.42 -5.84 -7.74
C VAL A 42 11.88 -5.56 -8.03
N SER A 43 12.25 -5.41 -9.30
CA SER A 43 13.63 -5.12 -9.72
C SER A 43 14.19 -3.80 -9.18
N ALA A 44 13.33 -2.87 -8.75
CA ALA A 44 13.72 -1.60 -8.13
C ALA A 44 13.73 -1.66 -6.59
N LEU A 45 13.38 -2.81 -6.00
CA LEU A 45 13.21 -3.00 -4.57
C LEU A 45 14.26 -3.98 -4.01
N THR A 46 14.50 -3.89 -2.71
CA THR A 46 15.36 -4.82 -1.98
C THR A 46 14.50 -5.70 -1.07
N LYS A 47 14.61 -7.04 -1.21
CA LYS A 47 13.98 -8.00 -0.29
C LYS A 47 14.76 -8.02 1.03
N VAL A 48 14.06 -7.78 2.14
CA VAL A 48 14.62 -7.81 3.49
C VAL A 48 13.89 -8.86 4.31
N ILE A 49 14.65 -9.75 4.95
CA ILE A 49 14.14 -10.78 5.84
C ILE A 49 14.37 -10.33 7.28
N ILE A 50 13.29 -10.04 7.99
CA ILE A 50 13.29 -9.72 9.41
C ILE A 50 13.20 -11.05 10.17
N PRO A 51 14.18 -11.39 11.01
CA PRO A 51 14.15 -12.64 11.77
C PRO A 51 13.07 -12.63 12.85
N ALA A 52 12.62 -13.83 13.24
CA ALA A 52 11.65 -13.98 14.32
C ALA A 52 12.24 -13.51 15.67
N GLU A 53 11.44 -12.80 16.46
CA GLU A 53 11.79 -12.46 17.84
C GLU A 53 11.27 -13.56 18.76
N THR A 54 12.13 -14.04 19.65
CA THR A 54 11.81 -15.17 20.54
C THR A 54 12.01 -14.83 22.00
N GLN A 55 11.29 -15.55 22.86
CA GLN A 55 11.40 -15.46 24.31
C GLN A 55 11.58 -16.85 24.90
N THR A 56 12.59 -17.01 25.74
CA THR A 56 12.77 -18.23 26.54
C THR A 56 11.82 -18.21 27.75
N ARG A 57 11.09 -19.30 27.95
CA ARG A 57 10.27 -19.57 29.13
C ARG A 57 10.61 -20.94 29.69
N TYR A 58 10.31 -21.16 30.97
CA TYR A 58 10.47 -22.46 31.63
C TYR A 58 9.09 -22.97 32.04
N ALA A 59 8.82 -24.23 31.69
CA ALA A 59 7.62 -24.93 32.09
C ALA A 59 8.00 -25.99 33.13
N THR A 60 7.49 -25.84 34.35
CA THR A 60 7.72 -26.77 35.45
C THR A 60 6.48 -27.62 35.66
N THR A 61 6.66 -28.93 35.62
CA THR A 61 5.63 -29.93 35.95
C THR A 61 6.00 -30.56 37.28
N LEU A 62 5.05 -30.60 38.20
CA LEU A 62 5.22 -31.23 39.52
C LEU A 62 4.22 -32.38 39.63
N ILE A 63 4.73 -33.55 40.00
CA ILE A 63 3.94 -34.78 40.18
C ILE A 63 4.05 -35.18 41.65
N ASP A 64 2.91 -35.18 42.34
CA ASP A 64 2.83 -35.66 43.73
C ASP A 64 3.09 -37.17 43.79
N ASN A 65 3.99 -37.61 44.68
CA ASN A 65 4.43 -39.00 44.76
C ASN A 65 4.52 -39.54 46.21
N PRO A 66 3.46 -39.50 47.03
CA PRO A 66 3.51 -40.00 48.41
C PRO A 66 3.77 -41.54 48.46
N PRO A 67 4.57 -42.04 49.42
CA PRO A 67 5.17 -41.36 50.57
C PRO A 67 6.51 -40.66 50.26
N TYR A 68 6.93 -40.61 49.01
CA TYR A 68 8.20 -40.01 48.57
C TYR A 68 8.04 -38.52 48.27
N GLU A 69 9.17 -37.87 48.02
CA GLU A 69 9.21 -36.48 47.56
C GLU A 69 8.55 -36.32 46.18
N PRO A 70 7.87 -35.19 45.93
CA PRO A 70 7.33 -34.86 44.62
C PRO A 70 8.41 -34.88 43.53
N ILE A 71 8.01 -35.32 42.35
CA ILE A 71 8.88 -35.32 41.17
C ILE A 71 8.67 -34.00 40.45
N GLU A 72 9.73 -33.20 40.32
CA GLU A 72 9.73 -31.95 39.58
C GLU A 72 10.48 -32.12 38.25
N THR A 73 9.89 -31.64 37.16
CA THR A 73 10.52 -31.58 35.84
C THR A 73 10.39 -30.17 35.27
N THR A 74 11.52 -29.52 35.00
CA THR A 74 11.55 -28.19 34.39
C THR A 74 12.10 -28.29 32.96
N VAL A 75 11.34 -27.79 31.99
CA VAL A 75 11.68 -27.81 30.56
C VAL A 75 11.82 -26.38 30.04
N LYS A 76 12.90 -26.09 29.33
CA LYS A 76 13.10 -24.83 28.60
C LYS A 76 12.25 -24.84 27.33
N GLN A 77 11.51 -23.77 27.09
CA GLN A 77 10.72 -23.53 25.89
C GLN A 77 11.16 -22.22 25.25
N VAL A 78 11.52 -22.22 23.97
CA VAL A 78 11.74 -20.99 23.20
C VAL A 78 10.46 -20.71 22.44
N ARG A 79 9.79 -19.58 22.70
CA ARG A 79 8.54 -19.21 22.03
C ARG A 79 8.71 -18.02 21.12
N VAL A 80 8.08 -18.07 19.96
CA VAL A 80 8.02 -16.92 19.05
C VAL A 80 7.09 -15.85 19.63
N VAL A 81 7.61 -14.64 19.76
CA VAL A 81 6.87 -13.44 20.19
C VAL A 81 6.50 -12.59 18.98
N LYS A 82 7.36 -12.55 17.97
CA LYS A 82 7.10 -11.94 16.67
C LYS A 82 7.59 -12.89 15.58
N PRO A 83 6.75 -13.25 14.59
CA PRO A 83 7.16 -14.12 13.50
C PRO A 83 8.27 -13.46 12.67
N ALA A 84 9.00 -14.26 11.91
CA ALA A 84 9.88 -13.71 10.88
C ALA A 84 9.00 -13.08 9.80
N GLN A 85 9.51 -12.08 9.09
CA GLN A 85 8.74 -11.35 8.09
C GLN A 85 9.60 -11.06 6.86
N ILE A 86 9.00 -11.17 5.68
CA ILE A 86 9.58 -10.68 4.43
C ILE A 86 8.94 -9.34 4.09
N ILE A 87 9.78 -8.33 3.91
CA ILE A 87 9.37 -6.99 3.44
C ILE A 87 10.20 -6.61 2.21
N TYR A 88 9.70 -5.64 1.45
CA TYR A 88 10.41 -5.00 0.34
C TYR A 88 10.62 -3.54 0.65
N VAL A 89 11.82 -3.03 0.41
CA VAL A 89 12.17 -1.62 0.65
C VAL A 89 12.69 -0.93 -0.61
N ASP A 90 12.44 0.37 -0.73
CA ASP A 90 12.96 1.22 -1.79
C ASP A 90 14.40 1.69 -1.52
N SER A 91 14.96 2.52 -2.42
CA SER A 91 16.30 3.11 -2.25
C SER A 91 16.43 4.03 -1.04
N ASN A 92 15.33 4.44 -0.43
CA ASN A 92 15.28 5.29 0.77
C ASN A 92 15.02 4.46 2.05
N ASN A 93 15.04 3.13 1.96
CA ASN A 93 14.69 2.19 3.03
C ASN A 93 13.24 2.33 3.54
N GLN A 94 12.30 2.77 2.70
CA GLN A 94 10.88 2.78 3.02
C GLN A 94 10.24 1.47 2.55
N GLU A 95 9.37 0.90 3.39
CA GLU A 95 8.61 -0.31 3.05
C GLU A 95 7.62 -0.03 1.92
N VAL A 96 7.63 -0.90 0.92
CA VAL A 96 6.76 -0.82 -0.26
C VAL A 96 5.85 -2.04 -0.29
N ILE A 97 4.55 -1.78 -0.24
CA ILE A 97 3.49 -2.80 -0.35
C ILE A 97 2.85 -2.85 -1.74
N ASP A 98 2.96 -1.77 -2.53
CA ASP A 98 2.39 -1.66 -3.87
C ASP A 98 3.42 -2.09 -4.91
N ILE A 99 3.50 -3.40 -5.13
CA ILE A 99 4.46 -4.05 -6.03
C ILE A 99 3.74 -4.54 -7.28
N CYS A 100 4.32 -4.29 -8.45
CA CYS A 100 3.64 -4.58 -9.73
C CYS A 100 3.48 -6.08 -10.01
N GLU A 101 4.39 -6.89 -9.51
CA GLU A 101 4.39 -8.33 -9.67
C GLU A 101 3.43 -8.99 -8.67
N PRO A 102 2.52 -9.87 -9.12
CA PRO A 102 1.53 -10.50 -8.23
C PRO A 102 2.11 -11.63 -7.36
N ASP A 103 3.22 -12.24 -7.78
CA ASP A 103 3.77 -13.46 -7.17
C ASP A 103 4.88 -13.15 -6.16
N VAL A 104 4.67 -12.11 -5.33
CA VAL A 104 5.66 -11.64 -4.37
C VAL A 104 5.28 -12.11 -2.96
N GLU A 105 6.23 -12.78 -2.31
CA GLU A 105 6.08 -13.20 -0.91
C GLU A 105 6.21 -12.00 0.02
N ILE A 106 5.11 -11.57 0.65
CA ILE A 106 5.08 -10.47 1.61
C ILE A 106 4.42 -10.93 2.91
N GLY A 107 4.99 -10.52 4.04
CA GLY A 107 4.40 -10.74 5.35
C GLY A 107 5.09 -11.84 6.15
N ASP A 108 4.34 -12.41 7.09
CA ASP A 108 4.87 -13.35 8.08
C ASP A 108 5.34 -14.64 7.41
N THR A 109 6.54 -15.08 7.78
CA THR A 109 7.16 -16.33 7.36
C THR A 109 7.59 -17.14 8.58
N GLY A 110 7.44 -18.45 8.49
CA GLY A 110 7.81 -19.37 9.56
C GLY A 110 6.80 -19.46 10.72
N PRO A 111 7.26 -19.88 11.91
CA PRO A 111 6.40 -20.19 13.06
C PRO A 111 5.64 -18.97 13.59
N GLY A 112 4.36 -19.16 13.89
CA GLY A 112 3.48 -18.11 14.39
C GLY A 112 3.74 -17.73 15.85
N VAL A 113 3.10 -16.64 16.29
CA VAL A 113 3.18 -16.18 17.68
C VAL A 113 2.70 -17.27 18.64
N GLY A 114 3.52 -17.56 19.64
CA GLY A 114 3.23 -18.55 20.69
C GLY A 114 3.69 -19.97 20.37
N GLU A 115 4.11 -20.26 19.14
CA GLU A 115 4.71 -21.54 18.79
C GLU A 115 6.03 -21.77 19.53
N ILE A 116 6.27 -23.02 19.94
CA ILE A 116 7.50 -23.43 20.62
C ILE A 116 8.47 -23.91 19.55
N LEU A 117 9.66 -23.32 19.51
CA LEU A 117 10.77 -23.78 18.68
C LEU A 117 11.45 -24.94 19.41
N SER A 118 11.35 -26.14 18.83
CA SER A 118 12.15 -27.29 19.23
C SER A 118 13.61 -27.08 18.78
N ASP A 119 14.57 -27.64 19.51
CA ASP A 119 16.01 -27.53 19.17
C ASP A 119 16.35 -28.06 17.76
N ASP A 120 15.51 -28.92 17.18
CA ASP A 120 15.62 -29.42 15.80
C ASP A 120 15.40 -28.34 14.73
N ASN A 121 14.73 -27.23 15.06
CA ASN A 121 14.46 -26.11 14.13
C ASN A 121 15.51 -24.99 14.21
N MET A 122 16.58 -25.15 15.01
CA MET A 122 17.72 -24.22 15.04
C MET A 122 18.85 -24.58 14.05
N GLY A 123 18.65 -25.61 13.22
CA GLY A 123 19.60 -26.04 12.18
C GLY A 123 19.09 -25.74 10.77
N GLY A 124 19.29 -24.52 10.30
CA GLY A 124 19.04 -24.15 8.90
C GLY A 124 20.09 -23.16 8.43
N ASP A 125 20.89 -23.58 7.44
CA ASP A 125 21.97 -22.85 6.75
C ASP A 125 23.30 -22.66 7.49
N ALA A 126 24.09 -23.73 7.49
CA ALA A 126 25.52 -23.62 7.18
C ALA A 126 25.78 -24.40 5.89
N GLY A 127 25.60 -23.72 4.76
CA GLY A 127 26.15 -24.10 3.46
C GLY A 127 27.46 -23.38 3.20
#